data_AF-A0A0N1FP38-F1
#
_entry.id   AF-A0A0N1FP38-F1
#
_cell.length_a   1.000
_cell.length_b   1.000
_cell.length_c   1.000
_cell.angle_alpha   90.00
_cell.angle_beta   90.00
_cell.angle_gamma   90.00
#
_symmetry.space_group_name_H-M   'P 1'
#
loop_
_entity.id
_entity.type
_entity.pdbx_description
1 polymer ?
#
loop_
_entity_poly.entity_id
_entity_poly.type
_entity_poly.pdbx_seq_one_letter_code
_entity_poly.pdbx_strand_id
1 'polypeptide(L)'
;MALLPYNRVSDVIDERIRTQFLDEAMHLMVPAEDGPVRLSPSEARDILYGRPQDRSLGEAVWQQAVLSAQRETDVAGPYRLLLLWLALPRMYRTSHRASTRLFVDRRDLESEVMLALLEGVDTANPEQPDIGDELVGQACRRMWSFARSAARETLVADVSGVAAARNACRPDEDEEDLHAEGSWDLHIIPPGSSEGLSAPLRFTESSTRTEDERLGSPTGRLGLWDIAYRARRPAKGKRIGTLSLRPAAARR
;
A
#
# COMPACT_ATOMS: atom_id res chain seq x y z
N MET A 1 -34.47 1.97 0.27
CA MET A 1 -33.03 1.71 0.41
C MET A 1 -32.49 2.65 1.47
N ALA A 2 -32.20 2.14 2.67
CA ALA A 2 -31.55 2.95 3.71
C ALA A 2 -30.07 3.10 3.35
N LEU A 3 -29.60 4.33 3.19
CA LEU A 3 -28.17 4.62 3.07
C LEU A 3 -27.53 4.25 4.41
N LEU A 4 -26.45 3.45 4.39
CA LEU A 4 -25.66 3.22 5.59
C LEU A 4 -25.16 4.59 6.09
N PRO A 5 -25.50 5.00 7.33
CA PRO A 5 -25.17 6.35 7.82
C PRO A 5 -23.66 6.59 7.93
N TYR A 6 -22.85 5.52 7.95
CA TYR A 6 -21.40 5.58 8.07
C TYR A 6 -20.75 4.80 6.92
N ASN A 7 -19.82 5.43 6.23
CA ASN A 7 -19.06 4.79 5.15
C ASN A 7 -17.72 4.24 5.62
N ARG A 8 -17.25 4.64 6.82
CA ARG A 8 -15.95 4.31 7.39
C ARG A 8 -16.06 3.92 8.86
N VAL A 9 -15.13 3.09 9.31
CA VAL A 9 -15.03 2.73 10.74
C VAL A 9 -14.67 3.97 11.57
N SER A 10 -13.87 4.88 11.01
CA SER A 10 -13.55 6.15 11.65
C SER A 10 -14.78 7.01 11.93
N ASP A 11 -15.81 6.97 11.08
CA ASP A 11 -17.01 7.78 11.25
C ASP A 11 -17.83 7.26 12.44
N VAL A 12 -17.86 5.93 12.62
CA VAL A 12 -18.50 5.29 13.79
C VAL A 12 -17.74 5.62 15.08
N ILE A 13 -16.40 5.61 15.04
CA ILE A 13 -15.58 5.98 16.20
C ILE A 13 -15.79 7.46 16.55
N ASP A 14 -15.78 8.36 15.57
CA ASP A 14 -16.00 9.79 15.79
C ASP A 14 -17.40 10.04 16.38
N GLU A 15 -18.43 9.42 15.81
CA GLU A 15 -19.79 9.55 16.33
C GLU A 15 -19.91 8.98 17.74
N ARG A 16 -19.32 7.82 18.01
CA ARG A 16 -19.36 7.20 19.34
C ARG A 16 -18.61 8.06 20.36
N ILE A 17 -17.46 8.64 19.99
CA ILE A 17 -16.72 9.57 20.84
C ILE A 17 -17.58 10.82 21.14
N ARG A 18 -18.26 11.38 20.13
CA ARG A 18 -19.13 12.54 20.33
C ARG A 18 -20.35 12.19 21.19
N THR A 19 -21.11 11.18 20.82
CA THR A 19 -22.38 10.84 21.48
C THR A 19 -22.19 10.29 22.88
N GLN A 20 -21.16 9.48 23.11
CA GLN A 20 -20.97 8.77 24.37
C GLN A 20 -20.09 9.55 25.37
N PHE A 21 -19.35 10.56 24.91
CA PHE A 21 -18.35 11.25 25.74
C PHE A 21 -18.42 12.78 25.73
N LEU A 22 -19.40 13.39 25.04
CA LEU A 22 -19.74 14.80 25.25
C LEU A 22 -20.44 15.04 26.61
N ASP A 23 -21.03 14.01 27.23
CA ASP A 23 -21.57 14.08 28.60
C ASP A 23 -20.49 13.70 29.65
N GLU A 24 -19.58 14.64 29.93
CA GLU A 24 -18.76 14.85 31.16
C GLU A 24 -17.96 13.69 31.84
N ALA A 25 -18.12 12.42 31.48
CA ALA A 25 -17.58 11.32 32.31
C ALA A 25 -16.10 10.99 32.04
N MET A 26 -15.61 11.18 30.81
CA MET A 26 -14.26 10.72 30.41
C MET A 26 -13.29 11.89 30.33
N HIS A 27 -12.26 11.85 31.18
CA HIS A 27 -11.19 12.83 31.18
C HIS A 27 -9.82 12.16 31.32
N LEU A 28 -8.82 12.72 30.67
CA LEU A 28 -7.42 12.35 30.86
C LEU A 28 -6.81 13.25 31.94
N MET A 29 -6.21 12.64 32.95
CA MET A 29 -5.41 13.35 33.95
C MET A 29 -3.96 13.37 33.46
N VAL A 30 -3.57 14.45 32.78
CA VAL A 30 -2.26 14.57 32.14
C VAL A 30 -1.30 15.32 33.05
N PRO A 31 -0.10 14.80 33.32
CA PRO A 31 0.91 15.54 34.07
C PRO A 31 1.41 16.74 33.25
N ALA A 32 1.41 17.93 33.86
CA ALA A 32 1.99 19.15 33.29
C ALA A 32 2.92 19.83 34.32
N GLU A 33 3.68 20.84 33.90
CA GLU A 33 4.65 21.55 34.75
C GLU A 33 4.01 22.19 35.99
N ASP A 34 2.82 22.77 35.84
CA ASP A 34 2.04 23.41 36.92
C ASP A 34 1.16 22.43 37.72
N GLY A 35 1.27 21.13 37.44
CA GLY A 35 0.48 20.07 38.07
C GLY A 35 -0.39 19.27 37.09
N PRO A 36 -1.12 18.25 37.57
CA PRO A 36 -1.95 17.41 36.72
C PRO A 36 -3.16 18.21 36.18
N VAL A 37 -3.28 18.25 34.86
CA VAL A 37 -4.38 18.91 34.14
C VAL A 37 -5.42 17.88 33.74
N ARG A 38 -6.69 18.20 34.00
CA ARG A 38 -7.82 17.39 33.55
C ARG A 38 -8.23 17.84 32.15
N LEU A 39 -8.11 16.97 31.17
CA LEU A 39 -8.42 17.25 29.77
C LEU A 39 -9.60 16.40 29.29
N SER A 40 -10.56 17.04 28.64
CA SER A 40 -11.57 16.38 27.82
C SER A 40 -10.93 15.76 26.57
N PRO A 41 -11.59 14.79 25.91
CA PRO A 41 -11.12 14.23 24.65
C PRO A 41 -10.85 15.29 23.58
N SER A 42 -11.75 16.28 23.43
CA SER A 42 -11.59 17.39 22.49
C SER A 42 -10.34 18.22 22.79
N GLU A 43 -10.13 18.60 24.05
CA GLU A 43 -8.94 19.39 24.44
C GLU A 43 -7.65 18.60 24.21
N ALA A 44 -7.64 17.30 24.55
CA ALA A 44 -6.51 16.42 24.27
C ALA A 44 -6.20 16.37 22.76
N ARG A 45 -7.22 16.27 21.90
CA ARG A 45 -7.02 16.29 20.44
C ARG A 45 -6.54 17.65 19.94
N ASP A 46 -7.07 18.74 20.49
CA ASP A 46 -6.66 20.10 20.13
C ASP A 46 -5.21 20.38 20.53
N ILE A 47 -4.74 19.84 21.66
CA ILE A 47 -3.33 19.88 22.04
C ILE A 47 -2.46 19.14 21.01
N LEU A 48 -2.88 17.94 20.57
CA LEU A 48 -2.11 17.13 19.63
C LEU A 48 -2.05 17.70 18.21
N TYR A 49 -3.12 18.36 17.74
CA TYR A 49 -3.29 18.70 16.32
C TYR A 49 -3.59 20.18 16.06
N GLY A 50 -3.93 20.95 17.09
CA GLY A 50 -4.17 22.39 17.01
C GLY A 50 -2.90 23.19 16.79
N ARG A 51 -3.03 24.52 16.71
CA ARG A 51 -1.91 25.46 16.63
C ARG A 51 -2.10 26.54 17.71
N PRO A 52 -1.03 26.93 18.44
CA PRO A 52 0.33 26.37 18.46
C PRO A 52 0.39 24.97 19.12
N GLN A 53 1.41 24.17 18.80
CA GLN A 53 1.61 22.83 19.37
C GLN A 53 2.63 22.89 20.51
N ASP A 54 2.17 22.59 21.72
CA ASP A 54 3.05 22.31 22.84
C ASP A 54 3.46 20.82 22.80
N ARG A 55 4.74 20.57 22.48
CA ARG A 55 5.25 19.20 22.27
C ARG A 55 5.30 18.41 23.57
N SER A 56 5.68 19.02 24.69
CA SER A 56 5.78 18.30 25.96
C SER A 56 4.40 17.91 26.47
N LEU A 57 3.43 18.83 26.37
CA LEU A 57 2.05 18.53 26.74
C LEU A 57 1.43 17.48 25.80
N GLY A 58 1.71 17.55 24.50
CA GLY A 58 1.26 16.54 23.54
C GLY A 58 1.85 15.15 23.81
N GLU A 59 3.11 15.08 24.22
CA GLU A 59 3.75 13.83 24.65
C GLU A 59 3.08 13.28 25.91
N ALA A 60 2.85 14.12 26.93
CA ALA A 60 2.15 13.73 28.15
C ALA A 60 0.72 13.22 27.88
N VAL A 61 0.01 13.83 26.92
CA VAL A 61 -1.31 13.34 26.46
C VAL A 61 -1.20 11.93 25.89
N TRP A 62 -0.22 11.66 25.03
CA TRP A 62 -0.02 10.32 24.47
C TRP A 62 0.33 9.29 25.53
N GLN A 63 1.28 9.61 26.42
CA GLN A 63 1.68 8.71 27.51
C GLN A 63 0.49 8.36 28.39
N GLN A 64 -0.29 9.36 28.80
CA GLN A 64 -1.47 9.14 29.63
C GLN A 64 -2.56 8.35 28.89
N ALA A 65 -2.79 8.61 27.61
CA ALA A 65 -3.78 7.88 26.82
C ALA A 65 -3.40 6.39 26.68
N VAL A 66 -2.13 6.09 26.40
CA VAL A 66 -1.61 4.71 26.33
C VAL A 66 -1.73 4.01 27.67
N LEU A 67 -1.30 4.66 28.76
CA LEU A 67 -1.37 4.12 30.11
C LEU A 67 -2.83 3.86 30.55
N SER A 68 -3.76 4.76 30.24
CA SER A 68 -5.19 4.53 30.51
C SER A 68 -5.76 3.38 29.70
N ALA A 69 -5.39 3.26 28.42
CA ALA A 69 -5.85 2.17 27.54
C ALA A 69 -5.28 0.80 27.96
N GLN A 70 -4.05 0.73 28.47
CA GLN A 70 -3.44 -0.49 29.00
C GLN A 70 -4.10 -0.99 30.28
N ARG A 71 -4.55 -0.07 31.15
CA ARG A 71 -5.25 -0.42 32.39
C ARG A 71 -6.66 -0.96 32.16
N GLU A 72 -7.17 -0.81 30.95
CA GLU A 72 -8.51 -1.21 30.58
C GLU A 72 -8.59 -2.70 30.31
N THR A 73 -9.45 -3.40 31.06
CA THR A 73 -9.66 -4.85 30.93
C THR A 73 -10.66 -5.20 29.83
N ASP A 74 -11.54 -4.27 29.46
CA ASP A 74 -12.49 -4.46 28.36
C ASP A 74 -11.81 -4.19 27.01
N VAL A 75 -11.92 -5.13 26.09
CA VAL A 75 -11.38 -5.04 24.72
C VAL A 75 -11.97 -3.84 23.98
N ALA A 76 -13.21 -3.45 24.29
CA ALA A 76 -13.91 -2.31 23.69
C ALA A 76 -14.07 -1.13 24.68
N GLY A 77 -13.19 -1.04 25.66
CA GLY A 77 -13.31 -0.02 26.69
C GLY A 77 -13.09 1.41 26.16
N PRO A 78 -13.61 2.41 26.90
CA PRO A 78 -13.58 3.81 26.49
C PRO A 78 -12.19 4.40 26.23
N TYR A 79 -11.14 3.99 26.96
CA TYR A 79 -9.80 4.56 26.77
C TYR A 79 -9.09 4.00 25.53
N ARG A 80 -9.29 2.72 25.19
CA ARG A 80 -8.85 2.15 23.91
C ARG A 80 -9.53 2.84 22.74
N LEU A 81 -10.84 3.15 22.85
CA LEU A 81 -11.57 3.90 21.84
C LEU A 81 -11.07 5.36 21.72
N LEU A 82 -10.80 6.01 22.86
CA LEU A 82 -10.21 7.35 22.89
C LEU A 82 -8.85 7.38 22.19
N LEU A 83 -7.98 6.40 22.49
CA LEU A 83 -6.67 6.31 21.87
C LEU A 83 -6.77 6.12 20.35
N LEU A 84 -7.65 5.23 19.89
CA LEU A 84 -7.93 5.05 18.46
C LEU A 84 -8.37 6.38 17.83
N TRP A 85 -9.30 7.07 18.49
CA TRP A 85 -9.79 8.36 18.02
C TRP A 85 -8.67 9.40 17.93
N LEU A 86 -7.82 9.53 18.95
CA LEU A 86 -6.65 10.42 18.93
C LEU A 86 -5.68 10.07 17.79
N ALA A 87 -5.52 8.80 17.43
CA ALA A 87 -4.65 8.37 16.33
C ALA A 87 -5.24 8.60 14.93
N LEU A 88 -6.57 8.73 14.80
CA LEU A 88 -7.27 8.78 13.50
C LEU A 88 -6.69 9.78 12.49
N PRO A 89 -6.38 11.06 12.84
CA PRO A 89 -5.89 12.03 11.85
C PRO A 89 -4.63 11.56 11.11
N ARG A 90 -3.73 10.88 11.83
CA ARG A 90 -2.46 10.37 11.28
C ARG A 90 -2.67 9.10 10.48
N MET A 91 -3.50 8.19 10.97
CA MET A 91 -3.83 6.93 10.30
C MET A 91 -4.57 7.19 8.98
N TYR A 92 -5.57 8.08 8.99
CA TYR A 92 -6.40 8.41 7.82
C TYR A 92 -5.58 8.79 6.60
N ARG A 93 -4.62 9.70 6.79
CA ARG A 93 -3.75 10.18 5.71
C ARG A 93 -2.92 9.03 5.12
N THR A 94 -2.48 8.11 5.95
CA THR A 94 -1.65 6.97 5.55
C THR A 94 -2.49 5.90 4.88
N SER A 95 -3.65 5.52 5.44
CA SER A 95 -4.57 4.55 4.84
C SER A 95 -5.09 5.02 3.48
N HIS A 96 -5.43 6.31 3.33
CA HIS A 96 -5.85 6.88 2.05
C HIS A 96 -4.72 6.79 1.00
N ARG A 97 -3.48 7.07 1.39
CA ARG A 97 -2.31 6.95 0.52
C ARG A 97 -2.01 5.50 0.13
N ALA A 98 -2.22 4.55 1.03
CA ALA A 98 -2.05 3.13 0.74
C ALA A 98 -3.12 2.62 -0.22
N SER A 99 -4.39 2.92 0.05
CA SER A 99 -5.52 2.52 -0.80
C SER A 99 -5.37 3.04 -2.24
N THR A 100 -5.02 4.32 -2.40
CA THR A 100 -4.83 4.92 -3.74
C THR A 100 -3.62 4.39 -4.51
N ARG A 101 -2.60 3.87 -3.82
CA ARG A 101 -1.37 3.36 -4.46
C ARG A 101 -1.39 1.87 -4.75
N LEU A 102 -2.06 1.10 -3.91
CA LEU A 102 -2.04 -0.37 -3.94
C LEU A 102 -3.40 -0.98 -4.31
N PHE A 103 -4.43 -0.15 -4.53
CA PHE A 103 -5.78 -0.57 -4.92
C PHE A 103 -6.43 -1.58 -3.94
N VAL A 104 -6.04 -1.53 -2.67
CA VAL A 104 -6.63 -2.34 -1.59
C VAL A 104 -7.86 -1.63 -1.04
N ASP A 105 -8.87 -2.41 -0.63
CA ASP A 105 -10.06 -1.87 0.02
C ASP A 105 -9.65 -1.06 1.24
N ARG A 106 -10.16 0.16 1.28
CA ARG A 106 -9.88 1.12 2.34
C ARG A 106 -10.35 0.61 3.71
N ARG A 107 -11.46 -0.13 3.78
CA ARG A 107 -11.99 -0.68 5.03
C ARG A 107 -11.03 -1.68 5.65
N ASP A 108 -10.44 -2.54 4.83
CA ASP A 108 -9.44 -3.52 5.28
C ASP A 108 -8.21 -2.82 5.84
N LEU A 109 -7.75 -1.74 5.19
CA LEU A 109 -6.64 -0.93 5.67
C LEU A 109 -6.95 -0.20 6.98
N GLU A 110 -8.16 0.31 7.14
CA GLU A 110 -8.62 0.94 8.38
C GLU A 110 -8.70 -0.07 9.52
N SER A 111 -9.29 -1.25 9.29
CA SER A 111 -9.34 -2.33 10.27
C SER A 111 -7.95 -2.82 10.67
N GLU A 112 -7.06 -3.02 9.70
CA GLU A 112 -5.69 -3.49 9.96
C GLU A 112 -4.88 -2.47 10.77
N VAL A 113 -4.94 -1.18 10.44
CA VAL A 113 -4.17 -0.17 11.20
C VAL A 113 -4.72 0.02 12.62
N MET A 114 -6.04 -0.08 12.81
CA MET A 114 -6.66 -0.02 14.12
C MET A 114 -6.30 -1.24 14.97
N LEU A 115 -6.37 -2.44 14.39
CA LEU A 115 -5.95 -3.67 15.06
C LEU A 115 -4.48 -3.60 15.46
N ALA A 116 -3.60 -3.20 14.53
CA ALA A 116 -2.18 -3.04 14.79
C ALA A 116 -1.89 -2.01 15.88
N LEU A 117 -2.67 -0.93 15.96
CA LEU A 117 -2.55 0.05 17.04
C LEU A 117 -2.92 -0.57 18.38
N LEU A 118 -4.08 -1.24 18.48
CA LEU A 118 -4.56 -1.84 19.72
C LEU A 118 -3.62 -2.94 20.23
N GLU A 119 -3.12 -3.82 19.35
CA GLU A 119 -2.12 -4.83 19.74
C GLU A 119 -0.79 -4.18 20.18
N GLY A 120 -0.40 -3.07 19.55
CA GLY A 120 0.78 -2.31 19.94
C GLY A 120 0.66 -1.70 21.34
N VAL A 121 -0.55 -1.27 21.74
CA VAL A 121 -0.80 -0.69 23.07
C VAL A 121 -0.46 -1.67 24.17
N ASP A 122 -0.82 -2.94 24.03
CA ASP A 122 -0.61 -3.95 25.07
C ASP A 122 0.88 -4.22 25.35
N THR A 123 1.78 -3.81 24.45
CA THR A 123 3.24 -4.04 24.57
C THR A 123 4.06 -2.74 24.66
N ALA A 124 3.44 -1.59 24.44
CA ALA A 124 4.08 -0.28 24.48
C ALA A 124 4.61 0.06 25.89
N ASN A 125 5.75 0.73 25.97
CA ASN A 125 6.22 1.36 27.20
C ASN A 125 5.66 2.80 27.29
N PRO A 126 4.76 3.12 28.23
CA PRO A 126 4.20 4.47 28.34
C PRO A 126 5.22 5.54 28.74
N GLU A 127 6.35 5.16 29.35
CA GLU A 127 7.41 6.09 29.74
C GLU A 127 8.38 6.41 28.59
N GLN A 128 8.21 5.75 27.44
CA GLN A 128 9.07 5.97 26.30
C GLN A 128 8.79 7.36 25.67
N PRO A 129 9.84 8.12 25.33
CA PRO A 129 9.64 9.37 24.63
C PRO A 129 9.05 9.15 23.23
N ASP A 130 8.27 10.11 22.75
CA ASP A 130 7.61 10.08 21.44
C ASP A 130 6.73 8.82 21.22
N ILE A 131 6.17 8.23 22.28
CA ILE A 131 5.39 6.98 22.20
C ILE A 131 4.24 7.04 21.19
N GLY A 132 3.58 8.19 21.05
CA GLY A 132 2.52 8.38 20.06
C GLY A 132 3.03 8.26 18.61
N ASP A 133 4.21 8.79 18.31
CA ASP A 133 4.84 8.68 17.00
C ASP A 133 5.26 7.26 16.69
N GLU A 134 5.85 6.58 17.68
CA GLU A 134 6.27 5.20 17.54
C GLU A 134 5.07 4.27 17.33
N LEU A 135 4.08 4.32 18.22
CA LEU A 135 2.93 3.43 18.20
C LEU A 135 2.12 3.59 16.88
N VAL A 136 1.79 4.82 16.50
CA VAL A 136 1.10 5.10 15.23
C VAL A 136 1.98 4.72 14.04
N GLY A 137 3.29 4.95 14.14
CA GLY A 137 4.26 4.59 13.10
C GLY A 137 4.35 3.07 12.88
N GLN A 138 4.39 2.29 13.96
CA GLN A 138 4.39 0.82 13.93
C GLN A 138 3.09 0.29 13.30
N ALA A 139 1.93 0.80 13.74
CA ALA A 139 0.63 0.45 13.17
C ALA A 139 0.56 0.75 11.66
N CYS A 140 1.00 1.95 11.26
CA CYS A 140 1.08 2.34 9.85
C CYS A 140 2.03 1.43 9.04
N ARG A 141 3.19 1.05 9.59
CA ARG A 141 4.14 0.13 8.92
C ARG A 141 3.52 -1.25 8.70
N ARG A 142 2.81 -1.78 9.69
CA ARG A 142 2.10 -3.05 9.58
C ARG A 142 1.00 -2.99 8.52
N MET A 143 0.17 -1.95 8.53
CA MET A 143 -0.83 -1.71 7.48
C MET A 143 -0.20 -1.66 6.08
N TRP A 144 0.97 -1.02 5.91
CA TRP A 144 1.69 -1.03 4.63
C TRP A 144 2.23 -2.41 4.23
N SER A 145 2.59 -3.25 5.19
CA SER A 145 3.00 -4.64 4.94
C SER A 145 1.79 -5.46 4.48
N PHE A 146 0.67 -5.35 5.18
CA PHE A 146 -0.60 -5.95 4.82
C PHE A 146 -1.03 -5.52 3.40
N ALA A 147 -1.05 -4.21 3.12
CA ALA A 147 -1.45 -3.70 1.82
C ALA A 147 -0.59 -4.23 0.66
N ARG A 148 0.73 -4.34 0.86
CA ARG A 148 1.64 -4.90 -0.14
C ARG A 148 1.44 -6.39 -0.34
N SER A 149 1.04 -7.11 0.70
CA SER A 149 0.75 -8.55 0.62
C SER A 149 -0.56 -8.77 -0.11
N ALA A 150 -1.62 -8.06 0.28
CA ALA A 150 -2.92 -8.08 -0.40
C ALA A 150 -2.83 -7.66 -1.87
N ALA A 151 -2.01 -6.66 -2.22
CA ALA A 151 -1.82 -6.25 -3.61
C ALA A 151 -1.07 -7.29 -4.47
N ARG A 152 -0.29 -8.20 -3.86
CA ARG A 152 0.32 -9.33 -4.59
C ARG A 152 -0.68 -10.44 -4.88
N GLU A 153 -1.71 -10.54 -4.05
CA GLU A 153 -2.83 -11.45 -4.25
C GLU A 153 -3.76 -10.85 -5.31
N THR A 154 -3.36 -10.98 -6.58
CA THR A 154 -4.26 -10.62 -7.68
C THR A 154 -5.43 -11.60 -7.67
N LEU A 155 -6.65 -11.11 -7.45
CA LEU A 155 -7.86 -11.91 -7.63
C LEU A 155 -7.88 -12.42 -9.07
N VAL A 156 -7.53 -13.69 -9.25
CA VAL A 156 -7.64 -14.37 -10.53
C VAL A 156 -9.11 -14.74 -10.70
N ALA A 157 -9.86 -13.89 -11.40
CA ALA A 157 -11.28 -14.10 -11.67
C ALA A 157 -11.54 -15.42 -12.43
N ASP A 158 -10.55 -15.92 -13.16
CA ASP A 158 -10.62 -17.19 -13.88
C ASP A 158 -9.42 -18.09 -13.52
N VAL A 159 -9.51 -18.72 -12.34
CA VAL A 159 -8.50 -19.66 -11.86
C VAL A 159 -8.33 -20.81 -12.87
N SER A 160 -9.42 -21.25 -13.48
CA SER A 160 -9.46 -22.24 -14.56
C SER A 160 -8.70 -21.78 -15.80
N GLY A 161 -8.90 -20.54 -16.25
CA GLY A 161 -8.22 -19.95 -17.41
C GLY A 161 -6.75 -19.71 -17.17
N VAL A 162 -6.36 -19.27 -15.98
CA VAL A 162 -4.94 -19.14 -15.62
C VAL A 162 -4.26 -20.51 -15.48
N ALA A 163 -4.95 -21.51 -14.92
CA ALA A 163 -4.45 -22.88 -14.88
C ALA A 163 -4.32 -23.47 -16.29
N ALA A 164 -5.32 -23.24 -17.16
CA ALA A 164 -5.29 -23.67 -18.55
C ALA A 164 -4.18 -22.99 -19.35
N ALA A 165 -4.01 -21.67 -19.23
CA ALA A 165 -2.93 -20.92 -19.87
C ALA A 165 -1.55 -21.36 -19.37
N ARG A 166 -1.41 -21.65 -18.07
CA ARG A 166 -0.16 -22.19 -17.51
C ARG A 166 0.16 -23.57 -18.05
N ASN A 167 -0.84 -24.44 -18.16
CA ASN A 167 -0.67 -25.80 -18.68
C ASN A 167 -0.43 -25.81 -20.20
N ALA A 168 -0.99 -24.86 -20.94
CA ALA A 168 -0.75 -24.67 -22.37
C ALA A 168 0.66 -24.14 -22.69
N CYS A 169 1.34 -23.55 -21.70
CA CYS A 169 2.73 -23.08 -21.82
C CYS A 169 3.77 -24.12 -21.36
N ARG A 170 3.39 -25.38 -21.15
CA ARG A 170 4.37 -26.45 -20.94
C ARG A 170 5.12 -26.63 -22.27
N PRO A 171 6.46 -26.47 -22.31
CA PRO A 171 7.20 -26.76 -23.52
C PRO A 171 6.98 -28.24 -23.83
N ASP A 172 6.46 -28.52 -25.03
CA ASP A 172 6.55 -29.87 -25.59
C ASP A 172 8.03 -30.23 -25.60
N GLU A 173 8.37 -31.41 -25.09
CA GLU A 173 9.75 -31.90 -24.92
C GLU A 173 10.42 -32.25 -26.28
N ASP A 174 9.83 -31.84 -27.40
CA ASP A 174 10.32 -32.07 -28.76
C ASP A 174 11.07 -30.83 -29.27
N GLU A 175 12.27 -30.62 -28.72
CA GLU A 175 13.14 -29.47 -28.94
C GLU A 175 13.96 -29.52 -30.25
N GLU A 176 13.48 -30.19 -31.31
CA GLU A 176 14.30 -30.42 -32.52
C GLU A 176 13.96 -29.58 -33.77
N ASP A 177 12.84 -28.84 -33.84
CA ASP A 177 12.42 -28.17 -35.10
C ASP A 177 12.16 -26.64 -35.03
N LEU A 178 12.72 -25.91 -34.05
CA LEU A 178 12.52 -24.45 -33.91
C LEU A 178 13.50 -23.58 -34.72
N HIS A 179 13.86 -24.01 -35.93
CA HIS A 179 14.54 -23.18 -36.92
C HIS A 179 13.66 -22.97 -38.17
N ALA A 180 12.44 -22.48 -37.96
CA ALA A 180 11.62 -21.99 -39.05
C ALA A 180 12.17 -20.65 -39.60
N GLU A 181 12.25 -20.55 -40.92
CA GLU A 181 12.56 -19.31 -41.65
C GLU A 181 11.57 -18.21 -41.23
N GLY A 182 12.08 -17.11 -40.68
CA GLY A 182 11.28 -15.98 -40.21
C GLY A 182 11.25 -15.79 -38.69
N SER A 183 11.99 -16.60 -37.93
CA SER A 183 12.20 -16.35 -36.49
C SER A 183 12.96 -15.03 -36.25
N TRP A 184 12.54 -14.29 -35.22
CA TRP A 184 13.16 -13.03 -34.81
C TRP A 184 13.77 -13.18 -33.43
N ASP A 185 15.02 -12.78 -33.29
CA ASP A 185 15.73 -12.76 -32.01
C ASP A 185 15.60 -11.38 -31.36
N LEU A 186 15.08 -11.39 -30.14
CA LEU A 186 15.03 -10.21 -29.27
C LEU A 186 16.25 -10.21 -28.34
N HIS A 187 17.19 -9.30 -28.60
CA HIS A 187 18.30 -9.07 -27.68
C HIS A 187 17.99 -7.87 -26.79
N ILE A 188 17.96 -8.14 -25.48
CA ILE A 188 17.91 -7.11 -24.44
C ILE A 188 19.32 -7.02 -23.84
N ILE A 189 20.00 -5.90 -24.05
CA ILE A 189 21.29 -5.63 -23.42
C ILE A 189 21.01 -4.86 -22.13
N PRO A 190 21.17 -5.47 -20.94
CA PRO A 190 21.06 -4.74 -19.69
C PRO A 190 22.19 -3.70 -19.59
N PRO A 191 21.95 -2.53 -18.96
CA PRO A 191 23.00 -1.55 -18.72
C PRO A 191 24.06 -2.18 -17.80
N GLY A 192 25.34 -1.92 -18.07
CA GLY A 192 26.49 -2.54 -17.39
C GLY A 192 26.69 -2.19 -15.91
N SER A 193 25.63 -1.84 -15.19
CA SER A 193 25.66 -1.57 -13.74
C SER A 193 25.27 -2.83 -12.95
N SER A 194 26.01 -3.12 -11.88
CA SER A 194 25.90 -4.30 -11.02
C SER A 194 24.60 -4.46 -10.20
N GLU A 195 23.58 -3.62 -10.42
CA GLU A 195 22.32 -3.61 -9.66
C GLU A 195 21.07 -3.94 -10.49
N GLY A 196 21.23 -4.33 -11.76
CA GLY A 196 20.09 -4.60 -12.65
C GLY A 196 19.54 -6.02 -12.50
N LEU A 197 18.35 -6.18 -11.93
CA LEU A 197 17.55 -7.41 -12.04
C LEU A 197 17.23 -7.71 -13.51
N SER A 198 17.76 -8.81 -14.02
CA SER A 198 17.42 -9.38 -15.33
C SER A 198 16.16 -10.24 -15.18
N ALA A 199 15.07 -9.88 -15.86
CA ALA A 199 13.90 -10.74 -16.00
C ALA A 199 13.72 -11.08 -17.48
N PRO A 200 13.76 -12.36 -17.88
CA PRO A 200 13.46 -12.76 -19.25
C PRO A 200 11.97 -12.56 -19.53
N LEU A 201 11.64 -11.71 -20.51
CA LEU A 201 10.29 -11.59 -21.06
C LEU A 201 10.17 -12.57 -22.23
N ARG A 202 9.31 -13.58 -22.09
CA ARG A 202 8.91 -14.48 -23.19
C ARG A 202 7.58 -14.00 -23.76
N PHE A 203 7.54 -13.83 -25.08
CA PHE A 203 6.30 -13.68 -25.83
C PHE A 203 6.19 -14.87 -26.78
N THR A 204 5.03 -15.52 -26.82
CA THR A 204 4.69 -16.57 -27.78
C THR A 204 3.52 -16.03 -28.59
N GLU A 205 3.69 -15.82 -29.88
CA GLU A 205 2.61 -15.47 -30.81
C GLU A 205 2.44 -16.59 -31.84
N SER A 206 1.21 -17.04 -32.02
CA SER A 206 0.82 -18.12 -32.93
C SER A 206 0.82 -17.66 -34.38
N SER A 207 1.42 -18.46 -35.27
CA SER A 207 1.50 -18.20 -36.70
C SER A 207 0.16 -18.43 -37.42
N THR A 208 -0.49 -17.37 -37.88
CA THR A 208 -1.31 -17.44 -39.10
C THR A 208 -1.16 -16.17 -39.96
N ARG A 209 -0.50 -16.40 -41.10
CA ARG A 209 -0.73 -15.76 -42.41
C ARG A 209 -0.11 -14.38 -42.68
N THR A 210 1.11 -14.49 -43.20
CA THR A 210 1.73 -13.70 -44.26
C THR A 210 0.78 -13.33 -45.39
N GLU A 211 0.58 -12.03 -45.61
CA GLU A 211 0.70 -11.30 -46.89
C GLU A 211 -0.01 -9.96 -46.74
N ASP A 212 0.77 -8.95 -46.36
CA ASP A 212 0.57 -7.55 -46.77
C ASP A 212 1.85 -6.80 -46.37
N GLU A 213 2.91 -7.11 -47.11
CA GLU A 213 4.11 -6.29 -47.18
C GLU A 213 3.86 -5.16 -48.16
N ARG A 214 3.83 -3.92 -47.65
CA ARG A 214 4.60 -2.80 -48.21
C ARG A 214 4.44 -1.58 -47.29
N LEU A 215 5.37 -1.47 -46.34
CA LEU A 215 5.67 -0.28 -45.55
C LEU A 215 4.60 0.18 -44.55
N GLY A 216 4.54 -0.51 -43.41
CA GLY A 216 3.83 -0.05 -42.22
C GLY A 216 4.43 -0.64 -40.94
N SER A 217 5.61 -0.14 -40.54
CA SER A 217 6.31 -0.25 -39.25
C SER A 217 5.95 -1.44 -38.31
N PRO A 218 6.89 -2.34 -37.98
CA PRO A 218 6.64 -3.47 -37.06
C PRO A 218 6.14 -3.07 -35.66
N THR A 219 6.33 -1.81 -35.25
CA THR A 219 5.75 -1.24 -34.01
C THR A 219 4.24 -1.07 -34.01
N GLY A 220 3.59 -1.01 -35.19
CA GLY A 220 2.13 -0.97 -35.29
C GLY A 220 1.48 -2.32 -35.06
N ARG A 221 2.10 -3.41 -35.53
CA ARG A 221 1.49 -4.76 -35.47
C ARG A 221 1.57 -5.40 -34.09
N LEU A 222 2.57 -5.06 -33.29
CA LEU A 222 2.75 -5.57 -31.93
C LEU A 222 1.98 -4.76 -30.85
N GLY A 223 1.19 -3.75 -31.25
CA GLY A 223 0.60 -2.78 -30.31
C GLY A 223 1.65 -1.92 -29.56
N LEU A 224 2.92 -1.99 -29.96
CA LEU A 224 4.07 -1.34 -29.29
C LEU A 224 4.29 0.09 -29.76
N TRP A 225 3.37 0.69 -30.52
CA TRP A 225 3.53 2.02 -31.08
C TRP A 225 3.77 3.05 -29.98
N ASP A 226 3.03 2.94 -28.89
CA ASP A 226 3.12 3.83 -27.73
C ASP A 226 4.44 3.63 -26.95
N ILE A 227 4.95 2.40 -26.92
CA ILE A 227 6.21 2.03 -26.24
C ILE A 227 7.42 2.51 -27.06
N ALA A 228 7.42 2.32 -28.38
CA ALA A 228 8.46 2.81 -29.26
C ALA A 228 8.44 4.34 -29.39
N TYR A 229 7.26 4.96 -29.39
CA TYR A 229 7.12 6.41 -29.39
C TYR A 229 7.65 7.03 -28.08
N ARG A 230 7.38 6.42 -26.92
CA ARG A 230 7.98 6.81 -25.62
C ARG A 230 9.47 6.53 -25.54
N ALA A 231 9.96 5.43 -26.12
CA ALA A 231 11.39 5.15 -26.20
C ALA A 231 12.15 6.15 -27.09
N ARG A 232 11.51 6.70 -28.12
CA ARG A 232 12.06 7.76 -28.99
C ARG A 232 12.06 9.15 -28.37
N ARG A 233 11.18 9.43 -27.41
CA ARG A 233 11.17 10.67 -26.62
C ARG A 233 11.46 10.35 -25.16
N PRO A 234 12.73 10.12 -24.77
CA PRO A 234 13.07 9.96 -23.36
C PRO A 234 12.72 11.27 -22.64
N ALA A 235 11.64 11.24 -21.85
CA ALA A 235 11.50 12.18 -20.75
C ALA A 235 12.70 11.98 -19.81
N LYS A 236 13.14 13.03 -19.09
CA LYS A 236 14.26 12.96 -18.13
C LYS A 236 14.10 11.74 -17.21
N GLY A 237 14.85 10.68 -17.47
CA GLY A 237 14.74 9.39 -16.79
C GLY A 237 15.93 8.49 -17.12
N LYS A 238 16.29 7.60 -16.19
CA LYS A 238 17.45 6.71 -16.29
C LYS A 238 17.19 5.61 -17.31
N ARG A 239 18.07 5.43 -18.30
CA ARG A 239 17.99 4.34 -19.30
C ARG A 239 18.18 2.99 -18.60
N ILE A 240 17.21 2.10 -18.74
CA ILE A 240 17.20 0.77 -18.09
C ILE A 240 17.56 -0.39 -19.03
N GLY A 241 17.80 -0.13 -20.32
CA GLY A 241 18.21 -1.16 -21.28
C GLY A 241 18.15 -0.69 -22.74
N THR A 242 18.65 -1.52 -23.63
CA THR A 242 18.53 -1.34 -25.10
C THR A 242 17.86 -2.57 -25.69
N LEU A 243 16.88 -2.35 -26.57
CA LEU A 243 16.15 -3.40 -27.27
C LEU A 243 16.55 -3.40 -28.74
N SER A 244 17.04 -4.54 -29.24
CA SER A 244 17.30 -4.74 -30.66
C SER A 244 16.60 -6.00 -31.17
N LEU A 245 15.87 -5.87 -32.27
CA LEU A 245 15.29 -6.98 -33.02
C LEU A 245 16.23 -7.35 -34.16
N ARG A 246 16.55 -8.64 -34.29
CA ARG A 246 17.35 -9.16 -35.41
C ARG A 246 16.64 -10.37 -36.04
N PRO A 247 16.69 -10.53 -37.36
CA PRO A 247 16.25 -11.78 -37.98
C PRO A 247 17.19 -12.91 -37.52
N ALA A 248 16.63 -14.03 -37.05
CA ALA A 248 17.41 -15.17 -36.53
C ALA A 248 18.27 -15.85 -37.61
N ALA A 249 18.03 -15.56 -38.90
CA ALA A 249 18.78 -16.11 -40.02
C ALA A 249 20.09 -15.36 -40.36
N ALA A 250 20.48 -14.31 -39.63
CA ALA A 250 21.74 -13.60 -39.87
C ALA A 250 22.91 -14.21 -39.06
N ARG A 251 23.18 -15.50 -39.25
CA ARG A 251 24.42 -16.13 -38.78
C ARG A 251 25.48 -16.03 -39.88
N ARG A 252 26.36 -15.03 -39.77
CA ARG A 252 27.79 -15.11 -40.11
C ARG A 252 28.55 -14.02 -39.36
#